data_AF-A0A352X7N2-F1
#
_entry.id   AF-A0A352X7N2-F1
#
_cell.length_a   1.000
_cell.length_b   1.000
_cell.length_c   1.000
_cell.angle_alpha   90.00
_cell.angle_beta   90.00
_cell.angle_gamma   90.00
#
_symmetry.space_group_name_H-M   'P 1'
#
loop_
_entity.id
_entity.type
_entity.pdbx_description
1 polymer ?
#
loop_
_entity_poly.entity_id
_entity_poly.type
_entity_poly.pdbx_seq_one_letter_code
_entity_poly.pdbx_strand_id
1 'polypeptide(L)'
;MSLSSENVIYSPNGKWGIVISHEWHGMLGGSVAFIEQIHQSIPNLEQQVYDFIEDRLRRHENGKFGSTVVKTLPKMLMHVYGQTKAEKILQDIGINRKYWQTG
;
A
#
# COMPACT_ATOMS: atom_id res chain seq x y z
N MET A 1 -3.27 18.41 23.03
CA MET A 1 -2.26 17.43 22.57
C MET A 1 -3.01 16.23 22.02
N SER A 2 -3.01 16.02 20.71
CA SER A 2 -3.55 14.79 20.11
C SER A 2 -2.38 13.83 19.95
N LEU A 3 -2.39 12.72 20.70
CA LEU A 3 -1.49 11.61 20.46
C LEU A 3 -2.01 10.88 19.20
N SER A 4 -1.41 11.17 18.06
CA SER A 4 -1.59 10.36 16.84
C SER A 4 -0.87 9.02 17.05
N SER A 5 -1.46 8.14 17.85
CA SER A 5 -0.88 6.85 18.17
C SER A 5 -1.09 5.87 17.03
N GLU A 6 0.01 5.43 16.43
CA GLU A 6 0.02 4.21 15.63
C GLU A 6 -0.17 3.02 16.59
N ASN A 7 -1.06 2.11 16.22
CA ASN A 7 -1.30 0.89 17.00
C ASN A 7 -0.72 -0.29 16.24
N VAL A 8 -0.03 -1.18 16.94
CA VAL A 8 0.52 -2.38 16.32
C VAL A 8 0.03 -3.62 17.03
N ILE A 9 -0.53 -4.55 16.26
CA ILE A 9 -0.91 -5.88 16.70
C ILE A 9 0.16 -6.85 16.20
N TYR A 10 0.75 -7.63 17.09
CA TYR A 10 1.71 -8.66 16.73
C TYR A 10 1.15 -10.04 17.04
N SER A 11 1.55 -11.03 16.24
CA SER A 11 1.32 -12.42 16.61
C SER A 11 2.19 -12.81 17.80
N PRO A 12 1.77 -13.79 18.62
CA PRO A 12 2.54 -14.21 19.81
C PRO A 12 4.00 -14.59 19.54
N ASN A 13 4.33 -14.97 18.29
CA ASN A 13 5.68 -15.37 17.86
C ASN A 13 6.28 -14.44 16.80
N GLY A 14 5.72 -13.24 16.60
CA GLY A 14 6.23 -12.26 15.63
C GLY A 14 6.17 -12.68 14.16
N LYS A 15 5.43 -13.76 13.83
CA LYS A 15 5.30 -14.26 12.45
C LYS A 15 4.42 -13.39 11.55
N TRP A 16 3.57 -12.56 12.14
CA TRP A 16 2.76 -11.58 11.44
C TRP A 16 2.50 -10.38 12.35
N GLY A 17 2.17 -9.24 11.74
CA GLY A 17 1.78 -8.04 12.44
C GLY A 17 0.89 -7.13 11.59
N ILE A 18 0.14 -6.27 12.27
CA ILE A 18 -0.72 -5.24 11.67
C ILE A 18 -0.34 -3.91 12.29
N VAL A 19 0.09 -2.96 11.46
CA VAL A 19 0.23 -1.55 11.86
C VAL A 19 -1.03 -0.82 11.44
N ILE A 20 -1.74 -0.22 12.38
CA ILE A 20 -2.87 0.66 12.14
C ILE A 20 -2.35 2.09 12.25
N SER A 21 -2.27 2.76 11.12
CA SER A 21 -1.83 4.15 11.02
C SER A 21 -2.90 5.11 11.56
N HIS A 22 -2.44 6.27 11.99
CA HIS A 22 -3.29 7.40 12.37
C HIS A 22 -4.13 7.94 11.19
N GLU A 23 -3.77 7.61 9.96
CA GLU A 23 -4.55 7.95 8.74
C GLU A 23 -5.59 6.87 8.39
N TRP A 24 -6.00 6.04 9.36
CA TRP A 24 -7.04 5.00 9.22
C TRP A 24 -6.75 3.93 8.15
N HIS A 25 -5.48 3.68 7.83
CA HIS A 25 -5.05 2.55 7.01
C HIS A 25 -4.29 1.50 7.83
N GLY A 26 -4.43 0.24 7.44
CA GLY A 26 -3.76 -0.90 8.06
C GLY A 26 -2.71 -1.50 7.13
N MET A 27 -1.48 -1.68 7.61
CA MET A 27 -0.45 -2.45 6.92
C MET A 27 -0.28 -3.81 7.57
N LEU A 28 -0.51 -4.87 6.80
CA LEU A 28 -0.32 -6.26 7.22
C LEU A 28 1.04 -6.76 6.73
N GLY A 29 1.81 -7.37 7.62
CA GLY A 29 3.05 -8.07 7.30
C GLY A 29 3.04 -9.50 7.83
N GLY A 30 3.65 -10.43 7.11
CA GLY A 30 3.75 -11.83 7.51
C GLY A 30 4.29 -12.72 6.40
N SER A 31 4.21 -14.04 6.61
CA SER A 31 4.58 -15.01 5.57
C SER A 31 3.59 -14.99 4.40
N VAL A 32 4.04 -15.43 3.21
CA VAL A 32 3.18 -15.53 2.01
C VAL A 32 1.91 -16.32 2.29
N ALA A 33 2.03 -17.51 2.91
CA ALA A 33 0.88 -18.34 3.26
C ALA A 33 -0.14 -17.63 4.17
N PHE A 34 0.33 -16.78 5.10
CA PHE A 34 -0.56 -16.00 5.95
C PHE A 34 -1.26 -14.90 5.15
N ILE A 35 -0.53 -14.18 4.30
CA ILE A 35 -1.12 -13.14 3.43
C ILE A 35 -2.16 -13.74 2.48
N GLU A 36 -1.91 -14.92 1.91
CA GLU A 36 -2.86 -15.65 1.06
C GLU A 36 -4.14 -16.03 1.82
N GLN A 37 -4.02 -16.52 3.05
CA GLN A 37 -5.19 -16.82 3.90
C GLN A 37 -6.03 -15.58 4.17
N ILE A 38 -5.40 -14.44 4.44
CA ILE A 38 -6.11 -13.17 4.63
C ILE A 38 -6.80 -12.74 3.34
N HIS A 39 -6.13 -12.86 2.21
CA HIS A 39 -6.69 -12.53 0.90
C HIS A 39 -7.92 -13.37 0.55
N GLN A 40 -7.95 -14.63 0.97
CA GLN A 40 -9.11 -15.52 0.81
C GLN A 40 -10.24 -15.23 1.80
N SER A 41 -9.91 -14.71 2.99
CA SER A 41 -10.87 -14.50 4.08
C SER A 41 -11.53 -13.12 4.07
N ILE A 42 -10.85 -12.12 3.51
CA ILE A 42 -11.34 -10.74 3.48
C ILE A 42 -11.85 -10.42 2.07
N PRO A 43 -13.17 -10.23 1.89
CA PRO A 43 -13.70 -9.81 0.60
C PRO A 43 -13.19 -8.41 0.26
N ASN A 44 -12.98 -8.16 -1.04
CA ASN A 44 -12.60 -6.85 -1.59
C ASN A 44 -11.28 -6.29 -1.06
N LEU A 45 -10.37 -7.12 -0.53
CA LEU A 45 -9.07 -6.66 -0.05
C LEU A 45 -8.25 -5.98 -1.16
N GLU A 46 -8.31 -6.49 -2.40
CA GLU A 46 -7.66 -5.83 -3.53
C GLU A 46 -8.23 -4.43 -3.76
N GLN A 47 -9.57 -4.28 -3.75
CA GLN A 47 -10.21 -2.99 -3.96
C GLN A 47 -9.79 -1.96 -2.90
N GLN A 48 -9.67 -2.37 -1.64
CA GLN A 48 -9.18 -1.49 -0.56
C GLN A 48 -7.77 -0.95 -0.83
N VAL A 49 -6.90 -1.73 -1.48
CA VAL A 49 -5.57 -1.26 -1.88
C VAL A 49 -5.67 -0.22 -2.99
N TYR A 50 -6.52 -0.43 -4.01
CA TYR A 50 -6.74 0.56 -5.06
C TYR A 50 -7.30 1.86 -4.49
N ASP A 51 -8.32 1.78 -3.64
CA ASP A 51 -8.94 2.95 -2.99
C ASP A 51 -7.92 3.74 -2.15
N PHE A 52 -7.06 3.03 -1.41
CA PHE A 52 -5.98 3.65 -0.64
C PHE A 52 -4.98 4.40 -1.54
N ILE A 53 -4.56 3.77 -2.63
CA ILE A 53 -3.61 4.38 -3.57
C ILE A 53 -4.24 5.60 -4.25
N GLU A 54 -5.47 5.46 -4.75
CA GLU A 54 -6.20 6.53 -5.43
C GLU A 54 -6.40 7.74 -4.51
N ASP A 55 -6.89 7.52 -3.28
CA ASP A 55 -7.09 8.62 -2.33
C ASP A 55 -5.77 9.31 -1.97
N ARG A 56 -4.68 8.55 -1.84
CA ARG A 56 -3.34 9.11 -1.57
C ARG A 56 -2.82 9.93 -2.76
N LEU A 57 -3.09 9.52 -3.99
CA LEU A 57 -2.75 10.27 -5.20
C LEU A 57 -3.61 11.54 -5.36
N ARG A 58 -4.91 11.45 -5.13
CA ARG A 58 -5.82 12.60 -5.17
C ARG A 58 -5.47 13.66 -4.11
N ARG A 59 -5.07 13.23 -2.92
CA ARG A 59 -4.56 14.14 -1.88
C ARG A 59 -3.22 14.79 -2.28
N HIS A 60 -2.38 14.10 -3.05
CA HIS A 60 -1.14 14.65 -3.60
C HIS A 60 -1.40 15.76 -4.64
N GLU A 61 -2.37 15.60 -5.55
CA GLU A 61 -2.73 16.64 -6.53
C GLU A 61 -3.18 17.96 -5.87
N ASN A 62 -3.74 17.87 -4.66
CA ASN A 62 -4.27 19.01 -3.92
C ASN A 62 -3.31 19.59 -2.85
N GLY A 63 -2.10 19.04 -2.65
CA GLY A 63 -1.14 19.67 -1.75
C GLY A 63 0.08 18.84 -1.31
N LYS A 64 1.27 19.46 -1.45
CA LYS A 64 2.54 19.37 -0.67
C LYS A 64 3.07 18.04 -0.12
N PHE A 65 2.48 16.87 -0.39
CA PHE A 65 3.17 15.60 -0.14
C PHE A 65 4.21 15.41 -1.23
N GLY A 66 5.48 15.51 -0.85
CA GLY A 66 6.60 15.61 -1.78
C GLY A 66 6.74 14.43 -2.73
N SER A 67 7.46 14.69 -3.83
CA SER A 67 7.88 13.77 -4.91
C SER A 67 8.32 12.35 -4.50
N THR A 68 8.56 12.12 -3.21
CA THR A 68 8.89 10.82 -2.61
C THR A 68 7.80 9.78 -2.84
N VAL A 69 6.50 10.09 -2.62
CA VAL A 69 5.43 9.08 -2.77
C VAL A 69 5.31 8.60 -4.22
N VAL A 70 5.34 9.52 -5.19
CA VAL A 70 5.30 9.19 -6.62
C VAL A 70 6.52 8.38 -7.07
N LYS A 71 7.67 8.56 -6.42
CA LYS A 71 8.89 7.79 -6.70
C LYS A 71 8.96 6.44 -5.98
N THR A 72 8.38 6.33 -4.78
CA THR A 72 8.46 5.12 -3.95
C THR A 72 7.30 4.16 -4.20
N LEU A 73 6.11 4.68 -4.53
CA LEU A 73 4.92 3.87 -4.79
C LEU A 73 5.16 2.82 -5.89
N PRO A 74 5.74 3.15 -7.06
CA PRO A 74 5.98 2.14 -8.09
C PRO A 74 6.90 1.01 -7.63
N LYS A 75 8.00 1.35 -6.96
CA LYS A 75 8.95 0.35 -6.43
C LYS A 75 8.30 -0.55 -5.39
N MET A 76 7.46 0.02 -4.53
CA MET A 76 6.70 -0.74 -3.54
C MET A 76 5.72 -1.70 -4.22
N LEU A 77 4.95 -1.23 -5.20
CA LEU A 77 4.02 -2.07 -5.93
C LEU A 77 4.73 -3.20 -6.67
N MET A 78 5.86 -2.92 -7.32
CA MET A 78 6.67 -3.94 -7.99
C MET A 78 7.20 -4.99 -7.02
N HIS A 79 7.62 -4.58 -5.81
CA HIS A 79 8.09 -5.50 -4.78
C HIS A 79 6.96 -6.40 -4.26
N VAL A 80 5.76 -5.86 -4.06
CA VAL A 80 4.62 -6.59 -3.47
C VAL A 80 3.89 -7.46 -4.47
N TYR A 81 3.61 -6.93 -5.66
CA TYR A 81 2.75 -7.56 -6.67
C TYR A 81 3.51 -8.16 -7.84
N GLY A 82 4.83 -7.97 -7.90
CA GLY A 82 5.62 -8.26 -9.09
C GLY A 82 5.41 -7.22 -10.19
N GLN A 83 6.30 -7.23 -11.17
CA GLN A 83 6.37 -6.17 -12.17
C GLN A 83 5.09 -6.05 -13.01
N THR A 84 4.62 -7.13 -13.63
CA THR A 84 3.45 -7.08 -14.53
C THR A 84 2.19 -6.54 -13.86
N LYS A 85 1.89 -7.00 -12.62
CA LYS A 85 0.69 -6.56 -11.89
C LYS A 85 0.85 -5.13 -11.40
N ALA A 86 2.05 -4.74 -10.94
CA ALA A 86 2.34 -3.37 -10.54
C ALA A 86 2.18 -2.37 -11.71
N GLU A 87 2.68 -2.69 -12.89
CA GLU A 87 2.55 -1.83 -14.08
C GLU A 87 1.09 -1.66 -14.49
N LYS A 88 0.27 -2.71 -14.37
CA LYS A 88 -1.17 -2.62 -14.60
C LYS A 88 -1.83 -1.68 -13.59
N ILE A 89 -1.57 -1.86 -12.28
CA ILE A 89 -2.09 -1.00 -11.22
C ILE A 89 -1.73 0.47 -11.49
N LEU A 90 -0.46 0.75 -11.80
CA LEU A 90 0.04 2.11 -12.08
C LEU A 90 -0.61 2.74 -13.32
N GLN A 91 -0.96 1.94 -14.34
CA GLN A 91 -1.69 2.40 -15.52
C GLN A 91 -3.15 2.69 -15.19
N ASP A 92 -3.83 1.79 -14.48
CA ASP A 92 -5.26 1.91 -14.13
C ASP A 92 -5.51 3.17 -13.28
N ILE A 93 -4.57 3.54 -12.41
CA ILE A 93 -4.64 4.76 -11.57
C ILE A 93 -4.09 6.02 -12.26
N GLY A 94 -3.64 5.94 -13.52
CA GLY A 94 -3.20 7.10 -14.30
C GLY A 94 -1.82 7.68 -13.97
N ILE A 95 -0.94 6.93 -13.29
CA ILE A 95 0.42 7.41 -12.97
C ILE A 95 1.30 7.41 -14.22
N ASN A 96 1.84 8.58 -14.56
CA ASN A 96 2.68 8.76 -15.74
C ASN A 96 3.87 7.78 -15.75
N ARG A 97 4.03 7.04 -16.86
CA ARG A 97 5.10 6.06 -17.11
C ARG A 97 6.50 6.55 -16.78
N LYS A 98 6.77 7.85 -16.94
CA LYS A 98 8.08 8.45 -16.64
C LYS A 98 8.54 8.27 -15.19
N TYR A 99 7.64 7.93 -14.26
CA TYR A 99 7.96 7.74 -12.85
C TYR A 99 8.32 6.31 -12.47
N TRP A 100 8.15 5.34 -13.38
CA TRP A 100 8.30 3.92 -13.06
C TRP A 100 8.88 3.04 -14.15
N GLN A 101 9.14 3.57 -15.34
CA GLN A 101 10.01 2.89 -16.29
C GLN A 101 11.46 3.00 -15.83
N THR A 102 12.06 1.87 -15.45
CA THR A 102 13.52 1.72 -15.41
C THR A 102 13.98 1.40 -16.84
N GLY A 103 14.82 2.26 -17.40
CA GLY A 103 15.59 1.92 -18.61
C GLY A 103 16.54 0.76 -18.36
#